data_AF-A0A7E4ZRU5-F1
#
_entry.id   AF-A0A7E4ZRU5-F1
#
_cell.length_a   1.000
_cell.length_b   1.000
_cell.length_c   1.000
_cell.angle_alpha   90.00
_cell.angle_beta   90.00
_cell.angle_gamma   90.00
#
_symmetry.space_group_name_H-M   'P 1'
#
loop_
_entity.id
_entity.type
_entity.pdbx_description
1 polymer ?
#
loop_
_entity_poly.entity_id
_entity_poly.type
_entity_poly.pdbx_seq_one_letter_code
_entity_poly.pdbx_strand_id
1 'polypeptide(L)'
;MRRGGASDKSGNGGAGSSRNKHRPSTASTSTSSRRRRSDSGRRREDLGVEKIDGSTKSKPRLVKGIQSRGRNSDKNIERDREPRRPKTCEDAEPAPQSYKSNKDLDRDKPVTPEQKACFEEFSREALNKGIQGILDEYTKELAPYIPPGMTRKAFDANPQKNRYGDVVCIDQTRVILKHQMNDYIHANYVQGYPLLNIFICTQGPTMGTVKDFWRMISQEQVGNIIMLCDTIEMGKDKCTPYWPREEGCAVEWPGIQVKNTKVDTSDTTTVVSNLEVVIDKKERFILKHHHWRSWPDKSVPQSVLAPFRLLKSVRHSQKPTVVHCSAGIGRTGSVVALEVCYQQLLCEQNLSVLDMVRWLRQQRMHSVQTDLQYVYLFKCLLFFASKNKLVPPEMATQLQKFDEEYQRLIDERNKGEKKELYAPLVPSALRK
;
A
#
# COMPACT_ATOMS: atom_id res chain seq x y z
N MET A 1 38.47 -0.77 52.46
CA MET A 1 38.48 -1.73 53.59
C MET A 1 37.54 -1.23 54.69
N ARG A 2 37.08 -2.16 55.57
CA ARG A 2 36.51 -2.01 56.95
C ARG A 2 36.62 -0.62 57.63
N ARG A 3 35.76 -0.16 58.55
CA ARG A 3 34.53 -0.55 59.30
C ARG A 3 34.04 0.77 59.99
N GLY A 4 32.86 0.99 60.57
CA GLY A 4 31.71 0.15 60.93
C GLY A 4 31.25 0.44 62.38
N GLY A 5 29.93 0.57 62.63
CA GLY A 5 29.31 0.63 63.97
C GLY A 5 28.54 1.94 64.28
N ALA A 6 27.46 1.95 65.08
CA ALA A 6 26.67 0.84 65.62
C ALA A 6 25.32 1.33 66.24
N SER A 7 24.34 0.42 66.36
CA SER A 7 23.30 0.33 67.44
C SER A 7 22.26 1.47 67.63
N ASP A 8 21.03 1.25 68.10
CA ASP A 8 20.41 0.03 68.67
C ASP A 8 18.86 0.00 68.65
N LYS A 9 18.29 -1.20 68.83
CA LYS A 9 16.99 -1.59 69.48
C LYS A 9 15.68 -0.83 69.15
N SER A 10 14.62 -1.44 68.60
CA SER A 10 13.80 -2.64 68.96
C SER A 10 12.63 -2.38 69.91
N GLY A 11 11.40 -2.70 69.48
CA GLY A 11 10.17 -2.74 70.28
C GLY A 11 9.12 -3.60 69.56
N ASN A 12 8.37 -4.42 70.31
CA ASN A 12 7.67 -5.61 69.78
C ASN A 12 6.16 -5.61 70.10
N GLY A 13 5.36 -6.26 69.24
CA GLY A 13 4.13 -6.96 69.66
C GLY A 13 2.76 -6.31 69.44
N GLY A 14 1.88 -7.02 68.71
CA GLY A 14 0.68 -7.58 69.35
C GLY A 14 -0.74 -7.08 68.96
N ALA A 15 -1.33 -7.71 67.94
CA ALA A 15 -2.75 -8.17 67.85
C ALA A 15 -3.97 -7.21 68.02
N GLY A 16 -5.04 -7.39 67.22
CA GLY A 16 -6.30 -6.65 67.43
C GLY A 16 -7.48 -6.71 66.43
N SER A 17 -7.83 -7.88 65.88
CA SER A 17 -9.15 -8.27 65.27
C SER A 17 -10.25 -7.21 64.96
N SER A 18 -10.74 -7.17 63.70
CA SER A 18 -12.12 -7.53 63.30
C SER A 18 -12.36 -7.37 61.78
N ARG A 19 -12.64 -8.43 61.03
CA ARG A 19 -13.98 -8.88 60.57
C ARG A 19 -14.84 -7.81 59.87
N ASN A 20 -15.07 -7.98 58.56
CA ASN A 20 -16.35 -8.57 58.16
C ASN A 20 -16.28 -9.40 56.87
N LYS A 21 -17.19 -10.36 56.72
CA LYS A 21 -17.35 -11.24 55.54
C LYS A 21 -18.61 -10.82 54.78
N HIS A 22 -18.67 -11.05 53.47
CA HIS A 22 -19.59 -12.07 52.93
C HIS A 22 -19.41 -12.33 51.43
N ARG A 23 -19.37 -13.63 51.12
CA ARG A 23 -19.71 -14.24 49.83
C ARG A 23 -20.83 -15.24 50.15
N PRO A 24 -21.72 -15.55 49.20
CA PRO A 24 -22.00 -16.96 48.98
C PRO A 24 -22.04 -17.35 47.50
N SER A 25 -21.56 -18.57 47.24
CA SER A 25 -21.99 -19.44 46.14
C SER A 25 -23.22 -20.23 46.62
N THR A 26 -24.18 -20.71 45.82
CA THR A 26 -24.12 -21.58 44.64
C THR A 26 -25.53 -21.64 44.01
N ALA A 27 -25.66 -22.09 42.76
CA ALA A 27 -26.65 -23.10 42.32
C ALA A 27 -26.77 -23.14 40.78
N SER A 28 -26.94 -24.34 40.25
CA SER A 28 -27.20 -24.63 38.84
C SER A 28 -28.68 -24.54 38.48
N THR A 29 -29.00 -24.07 37.26
CA THR A 29 -30.13 -24.63 36.51
C THR A 29 -29.93 -24.51 35.00
N SER A 30 -30.05 -25.65 34.32
CA SER A 30 -30.26 -25.72 32.88
C SER A 30 -31.71 -25.41 32.54
N THR A 31 -31.97 -24.64 31.50
CA THR A 31 -33.25 -24.73 30.77
C THR A 31 -33.07 -24.45 29.29
N SER A 32 -33.66 -25.34 28.49
CA SER A 32 -33.72 -25.26 27.04
C SER A 32 -34.86 -24.34 26.60
N SER A 33 -34.65 -23.62 25.50
CA SER A 33 -35.74 -23.02 24.72
C SER A 33 -35.61 -23.47 23.26
N ARG A 34 -36.55 -24.32 22.83
CA ARG A 34 -36.60 -24.91 21.48
C ARG A 34 -38.06 -24.95 21.03
N ARG A 35 -38.32 -24.67 19.74
CA ARG A 35 -39.64 -24.58 19.06
C ARG A 35 -40.38 -23.26 19.36
N ARG A 36 -41.24 -22.72 18.49
CA ARG A 36 -41.85 -23.20 17.22
C ARG A 36 -41.62 -22.13 16.13
N ARG A 37 -41.30 -22.46 14.86
CA ARG A 37 -42.25 -22.86 13.79
C ARG A 37 -43.54 -22.03 13.75
N SER A 38 -43.60 -21.09 12.80
CA SER A 38 -44.83 -20.78 12.06
C SER A 38 -44.54 -21.06 10.57
N ASP A 39 -45.45 -21.79 9.96
CA ASP A 39 -45.46 -22.16 8.55
C ASP A 39 -46.65 -21.44 7.92
N SER A 40 -46.45 -20.74 6.81
CA SER A 40 -47.52 -20.15 6.02
C SER A 40 -47.09 -20.13 4.56
N GLY A 41 -47.80 -20.91 3.74
CA GLY A 41 -47.40 -21.20 2.37
C GLY A 41 -48.08 -20.35 1.30
N ARG A 42 -47.57 -20.52 0.07
CA ARG A 42 -48.19 -20.21 -1.22
C ARG A 42 -48.63 -18.75 -1.47
N ARG A 43 -47.97 -18.14 -2.44
CA ARG A 43 -48.52 -18.09 -3.81
C ARG A 43 -47.39 -18.17 -4.85
N ARG A 44 -47.67 -18.86 -5.95
CA ARG A 44 -46.94 -18.76 -7.21
C ARG A 44 -47.61 -17.67 -8.03
N GLU A 45 -46.85 -16.90 -8.79
CA GLU A 45 -47.35 -16.22 -9.97
C GLU A 45 -46.46 -16.62 -11.14
N ASP A 46 -47.09 -17.21 -12.16
CA ASP A 46 -46.48 -17.56 -13.44
C ASP A 46 -46.40 -16.29 -14.29
N LEU A 47 -45.26 -16.06 -14.97
CA LEU A 47 -45.21 -15.18 -16.13
C LEU A 47 -44.38 -15.77 -17.27
N GLY A 48 -45.08 -16.04 -18.36
CA GLY A 48 -44.66 -15.61 -19.70
C GLY A 48 -43.43 -16.29 -20.30
N VAL A 49 -43.65 -17.42 -20.97
CA VAL A 49 -42.75 -17.86 -22.05
C VAL A 49 -43.09 -17.07 -23.31
N GLU A 50 -42.12 -16.37 -23.89
CA GLU A 50 -42.10 -16.12 -25.33
C GLU A 50 -40.78 -16.62 -25.93
N LYS A 51 -40.92 -17.50 -26.93
CA LYS A 51 -39.84 -17.89 -27.84
C LYS A 51 -40.06 -17.16 -29.15
N ILE A 52 -39.01 -16.58 -29.73
CA ILE A 52 -38.95 -16.35 -31.17
C ILE A 52 -37.70 -17.03 -31.70
N ASP A 53 -37.92 -17.95 -32.64
CA ASP A 53 -36.90 -18.71 -33.37
C ASP A 53 -36.62 -18.03 -34.72
N GLY A 54 -35.45 -18.20 -35.31
CA GLY A 54 -35.06 -17.35 -36.45
C GLY A 54 -33.68 -17.57 -37.05
N SER A 55 -33.37 -18.79 -37.46
CA SER A 55 -32.14 -19.07 -38.22
C SER A 55 -32.27 -18.72 -39.71
N THR A 56 -31.24 -18.10 -40.32
CA THR A 56 -30.98 -18.20 -41.77
C THR A 56 -29.48 -18.16 -42.09
N LYS A 57 -29.02 -19.13 -42.89
CA LYS A 57 -27.69 -19.17 -43.53
C LYS A 57 -27.79 -18.60 -44.95
N SER A 58 -26.77 -17.88 -45.42
CA SER A 58 -26.51 -17.73 -46.86
C SER A 58 -25.05 -17.37 -47.20
N LYS A 59 -24.46 -18.13 -48.13
CA LYS A 59 -23.31 -17.74 -48.99
C LYS A 59 -23.83 -17.71 -50.44
N PRO A 60 -23.41 -16.75 -51.28
CA PRO A 60 -22.58 -17.07 -52.46
C PRO A 60 -21.58 -15.91 -52.79
N ARG A 61 -20.66 -15.94 -53.77
CA ARG A 61 -20.05 -16.97 -54.65
C ARG A 61 -18.61 -16.52 -55.04
N LEU A 62 -17.87 -17.33 -55.78
CA LEU A 62 -16.68 -16.91 -56.55
C LEU A 62 -17.09 -16.40 -57.95
N VAL A 63 -16.32 -15.46 -58.52
CA VAL A 63 -16.14 -15.30 -59.99
C VAL A 63 -14.66 -15.00 -60.28
N LYS A 64 -14.11 -15.57 -61.37
CA LYS A 64 -12.72 -15.40 -61.81
C LYS A 64 -12.60 -14.43 -62.99
N GLY A 65 -11.61 -13.54 -62.91
CA GLY A 65 -10.59 -13.30 -63.95
C GLY A 65 -10.96 -12.65 -65.29
N ILE A 66 -10.12 -11.69 -65.71
CA ILE A 66 -9.67 -11.42 -67.10
C ILE A 66 -8.23 -10.89 -67.00
N GLN A 67 -7.35 -11.32 -67.92
CA GLN A 67 -5.97 -10.83 -68.06
C GLN A 67 -5.87 -9.92 -69.28
N SER A 68 -5.01 -8.89 -69.24
CA SER A 68 -4.15 -8.56 -70.40
C SER A 68 -3.03 -7.55 -70.09
N ARG A 69 -1.81 -7.93 -70.48
CA ARG A 69 -0.70 -7.10 -71.02
C ARG A 69 -0.18 -5.91 -70.20
N GLY A 70 1.08 -5.99 -69.77
CA GLY A 70 1.82 -4.90 -69.11
C GLY A 70 2.98 -4.33 -69.95
N ARG A 71 3.78 -3.46 -69.32
CA ARG A 71 5.14 -3.07 -69.71
C ARG A 71 5.95 -2.66 -68.47
N ASN A 72 7.27 -2.79 -68.56
CA ASN A 72 8.24 -2.75 -67.45
C ASN A 72 8.34 -1.38 -66.74
N SER A 73 8.63 -1.41 -65.42
CA SER A 73 9.93 -0.95 -64.88
C SER A 73 10.03 -1.15 -63.35
N ASP A 74 11.05 -1.91 -62.93
CA ASP A 74 11.80 -1.85 -61.65
C ASP A 74 11.14 -1.33 -60.36
N LYS A 75 11.01 -2.23 -59.37
CA LYS A 75 11.63 -2.07 -58.03
C LYS A 75 11.49 -3.31 -57.13
N ASN A 76 12.35 -3.35 -56.11
CA ASN A 76 12.65 -4.50 -55.23
C ASN A 76 11.44 -5.23 -54.62
N ILE A 77 11.62 -6.55 -54.46
CA ILE A 77 10.68 -7.48 -53.81
C ILE A 77 10.59 -7.19 -52.32
N GLU A 78 9.45 -6.65 -51.89
CA GLU A 78 9.02 -6.68 -50.49
C GLU A 78 8.37 -8.05 -50.24
N ARG A 79 8.92 -8.83 -49.31
CA ARG A 79 8.37 -10.15 -48.93
C ARG A 79 7.52 -10.00 -47.69
N ASP A 80 6.21 -10.12 -47.86
CA ASP A 80 5.22 -10.23 -46.78
C ASP A 80 5.70 -11.20 -45.70
N ARG A 81 5.72 -10.74 -44.45
CA ARG A 81 5.91 -11.60 -43.28
C ARG A 81 4.55 -11.89 -42.67
N GLU A 82 4.23 -13.18 -42.56
CA GLU A 82 2.99 -13.68 -41.96
C GLU A 82 2.73 -13.08 -40.55
N PRO A 83 1.46 -12.90 -40.16
CA PRO A 83 1.11 -12.40 -38.83
C PRO A 83 1.59 -13.38 -37.74
N ARG A 84 2.46 -12.90 -36.85
CA ARG A 84 3.03 -13.70 -35.76
C ARG A 84 1.92 -14.21 -34.83
N ARG A 85 2.01 -15.49 -34.45
CA ARG A 85 1.15 -16.11 -33.43
C ARG A 85 1.22 -15.36 -32.09
N PRO A 86 0.14 -15.37 -31.27
CA PRO A 86 0.21 -14.92 -29.89
C PRO A 86 1.24 -15.75 -29.11
N LYS A 87 2.11 -15.07 -28.33
CA LYS A 87 3.06 -15.74 -27.43
C LYS A 87 2.31 -16.53 -26.36
N THR A 88 2.77 -17.75 -26.09
CA THR A 88 2.31 -18.60 -24.99
C THR A 88 3.11 -18.31 -23.71
N CYS A 89 2.63 -18.80 -22.56
CA CYS A 89 3.18 -18.48 -21.23
C CYS A 89 4.64 -18.92 -20.97
N GLU A 90 5.26 -19.63 -21.91
CA GLU A 90 6.66 -20.10 -21.84
C GLU A 90 7.65 -19.08 -22.46
N ASP A 91 7.18 -18.07 -23.21
CA ASP A 91 8.00 -17.02 -23.84
C ASP A 91 8.15 -15.73 -22.98
N ALA A 92 7.86 -15.82 -21.68
CA ALA A 92 8.07 -14.73 -20.74
C ALA A 92 9.55 -14.65 -20.40
N GLU A 93 10.22 -13.58 -20.85
CA GLU A 93 11.61 -13.32 -20.46
C GLU A 93 11.72 -13.28 -18.92
N PRO A 94 12.75 -13.92 -18.33
CA PRO A 94 12.94 -13.90 -16.89
C PRO A 94 13.10 -12.46 -16.39
N ALA A 95 12.65 -12.21 -15.17
CA ALA A 95 12.79 -10.92 -14.51
C ALA A 95 14.24 -10.40 -14.59
N PRO A 96 14.47 -9.07 -14.71
CA PRO A 96 15.78 -8.49 -15.01
C PRO A 96 16.91 -9.10 -14.19
N GLN A 97 17.96 -9.55 -14.89
CA GLN A 97 19.08 -10.24 -14.29
C GLN A 97 19.81 -9.35 -13.26
N SER A 98 19.97 -9.90 -12.06
CA SER A 98 20.83 -9.41 -10.97
C SER A 98 20.96 -7.88 -10.83
N TYR A 99 20.03 -7.27 -10.09
CA TYR A 99 20.25 -5.97 -9.48
C TYR A 99 21.53 -5.99 -8.64
N LYS A 100 22.65 -5.52 -9.21
CA LYS A 100 23.87 -5.24 -8.45
C LYS A 100 23.53 -4.13 -7.47
N SER A 101 23.30 -4.51 -6.21
CA SER A 101 23.14 -3.59 -5.11
C SER A 101 24.30 -2.61 -5.13
N ASN A 102 24.02 -1.33 -5.34
CA ASN A 102 25.08 -0.32 -5.33
C ASN A 102 25.45 -0.04 -3.86
N LYS A 103 26.28 -0.92 -3.29
CA LYS A 103 26.67 -0.92 -1.87
C LYS A 103 27.34 0.39 -1.44
N ASP A 104 27.83 1.15 -2.41
CA ASP A 104 28.54 2.40 -2.21
C ASP A 104 27.61 3.64 -2.21
N LEU A 105 26.33 3.50 -2.62
CA LEU A 105 25.30 4.54 -2.50
C LEU A 105 24.68 4.61 -1.09
N ASP A 106 25.53 4.77 -0.08
CA ASP A 106 25.07 5.26 1.23
C ASP A 106 24.83 6.77 1.15
N ARG A 107 23.63 7.13 0.69
CA ARG A 107 23.15 8.52 0.58
C ARG A 107 22.68 9.10 1.92
N ASP A 108 22.65 8.30 3.00
CA ASP A 108 22.25 8.72 4.36
C ASP A 108 23.45 9.24 5.18
N LYS A 109 24.62 9.40 4.55
CA LYS A 109 25.78 10.16 5.04
C LYS A 109 25.44 11.65 5.25
N PRO A 110 26.32 12.44 5.91
CA PRO A 110 26.13 13.88 6.04
C PRO A 110 25.87 14.54 4.69
N VAL A 111 24.82 15.36 4.63
CA VAL A 111 24.28 15.94 3.39
C VAL A 111 25.35 16.74 2.65
N THR A 112 25.56 16.47 1.37
CA THR A 112 26.53 17.20 0.52
C THR A 112 26.07 18.64 0.28
N PRO A 113 26.99 19.57 -0.08
CA PRO A 113 26.60 20.93 -0.49
C PRO A 113 25.54 20.95 -1.60
N GLU A 114 25.65 20.02 -2.54
CA GLU A 114 24.78 19.84 -3.69
C GLU A 114 23.40 19.32 -3.26
N GLN A 115 23.34 18.28 -2.43
CA GLN A 115 22.08 17.81 -1.82
C GLN A 115 21.42 18.92 -1.00
N LYS A 116 22.21 19.70 -0.24
CA LYS A 116 21.70 20.85 0.53
C LYS A 116 21.08 21.90 -0.39
N ALA A 117 21.72 22.23 -1.51
CA ALA A 117 21.16 23.14 -2.50
C ALA A 117 19.81 22.63 -3.04
N CYS A 118 19.68 21.33 -3.36
CA CYS A 118 18.40 20.74 -3.76
C CYS A 118 17.32 20.83 -2.67
N PHE A 119 17.67 20.61 -1.39
CA PHE A 119 16.75 20.78 -0.26
C PHE A 119 16.33 22.25 -0.07
N GLU A 120 17.25 23.20 -0.27
CA GLU A 120 16.97 24.64 -0.20
C GLU A 120 16.05 25.08 -1.33
N GLU A 121 16.33 24.69 -2.57
CA GLU A 121 15.53 25.02 -3.76
C GLU A 121 14.10 24.47 -3.63
N PHE A 122 13.97 23.17 -3.31
CA PHE A 122 12.67 22.56 -3.01
C PHE A 122 11.92 23.33 -1.90
N SER A 123 12.61 23.72 -0.83
CA SER A 123 11.98 24.44 0.28
C SER A 123 11.49 25.81 -0.16
N ARG A 124 12.29 26.54 -0.95
CA ARG A 124 11.95 27.84 -1.52
C ARG A 124 10.72 27.75 -2.43
N GLU A 125 10.67 26.77 -3.33
CA GLU A 125 9.53 26.53 -4.21
C GLU A 125 8.26 26.14 -3.44
N ALA A 126 8.36 25.21 -2.49
CA ALA A 126 7.23 24.75 -1.68
C ALA A 126 6.63 25.88 -0.82
N LEU A 127 7.48 26.74 -0.23
CA LEU A 127 7.04 27.89 0.56
C LEU A 127 6.43 28.99 -0.31
N ASN A 128 6.97 29.24 -1.51
CA ASN A 128 6.39 30.19 -2.47
C ASN A 128 5.05 29.70 -3.03
N LYS A 129 4.89 28.39 -3.25
CA LYS A 129 3.63 27.75 -3.68
C LYS A 129 2.57 27.80 -2.58
N GLY A 130 2.98 27.62 -1.33
CA GLY A 130 2.11 27.66 -0.14
C GLY A 130 1.07 26.54 -0.11
N ILE A 131 0.30 26.46 0.98
CA ILE A 131 -0.69 25.39 1.17
C ILE A 131 -1.75 25.40 0.07
N GLN A 132 -2.30 26.57 -0.28
CA GLN A 132 -3.33 26.67 -1.32
C GLN A 132 -2.80 26.27 -2.70
N GLY A 133 -1.58 26.67 -3.08
CA GLY A 133 -1.00 26.28 -4.37
C GLY A 133 -0.76 24.77 -4.46
N ILE A 134 -0.40 24.11 -3.36
CA ILE A 134 -0.25 22.64 -3.30
C ILE A 134 -1.61 21.93 -3.41
N LEU A 135 -2.66 22.46 -2.78
CA LEU A 135 -4.04 21.94 -2.91
C LEU A 135 -4.58 22.12 -4.33
N ASP A 136 -4.28 23.25 -4.96
CA ASP A 136 -4.63 23.55 -6.35
C ASP A 136 -3.91 22.62 -7.33
N GLU A 137 -2.60 22.42 -7.16
CA GLU A 137 -1.79 21.46 -7.93
C GLU A 137 -2.35 20.03 -7.79
N TYR A 138 -2.67 19.60 -6.57
CA TYR A 138 -3.33 18.31 -6.36
C TYR A 138 -4.63 18.21 -7.16
N THR A 139 -5.50 19.23 -7.05
CA THR A 139 -6.85 19.18 -7.60
C THR A 139 -6.87 19.30 -9.13
N LYS A 140 -6.03 20.17 -9.70
CA LYS A 140 -6.01 20.51 -11.12
C LYS A 140 -5.14 19.57 -11.95
N GLU A 141 -4.06 19.05 -11.37
CA GLU A 141 -3.02 18.34 -12.12
C GLU A 141 -2.81 16.89 -11.69
N LEU A 142 -2.82 16.59 -10.39
CA LEU A 142 -2.56 15.22 -9.92
C LEU A 142 -3.84 14.38 -9.87
N ALA A 143 -4.93 14.88 -9.28
CA ALA A 143 -6.20 14.17 -9.16
C ALA A 143 -6.73 13.61 -10.50
N PRO A 144 -6.76 14.37 -11.62
CA PRO A 144 -7.20 13.85 -12.92
C PRO A 144 -6.13 13.02 -13.67
N TYR A 145 -4.89 12.91 -13.15
CA TYR A 145 -3.81 12.22 -13.86
C TYR A 145 -4.07 10.72 -14.00
N ILE A 146 -4.19 10.27 -15.25
CA ILE A 146 -4.19 8.86 -15.65
C ILE A 146 -2.87 8.55 -16.39
N PRO A 147 -2.12 7.50 -16.02
CA PRO A 147 -0.92 7.08 -16.75
C PRO A 147 -1.23 6.71 -18.22
N PRO A 148 -0.44 7.21 -19.19
CA PRO A 148 -0.63 6.87 -20.59
C PRO A 148 -0.35 5.38 -20.84
N GLY A 149 -1.16 4.74 -21.68
CA GLY A 149 -0.98 3.33 -22.08
C GLY A 149 -1.27 2.28 -21.01
N MET A 150 -1.74 2.68 -19.81
CA MET A 150 -2.14 1.77 -18.73
C MET A 150 -3.28 0.84 -19.17
N THR A 151 -3.16 -0.46 -18.89
CA THR A 151 -4.26 -1.42 -19.03
C THR A 151 -4.58 -2.11 -17.70
N ARG A 152 -5.78 -2.69 -17.60
CA ARG A 152 -6.36 -3.27 -16.37
C ARG A 152 -7.09 -4.61 -16.61
N LYS A 153 -6.73 -5.34 -17.67
CA LYS A 153 -7.39 -6.58 -18.10
C LYS A 153 -7.38 -7.64 -17.00
N ALA A 154 -6.26 -7.80 -16.28
CA ALA A 154 -6.16 -8.77 -15.20
C ALA A 154 -6.97 -8.35 -13.97
N PHE A 155 -7.07 -7.03 -13.69
CA PHE A 155 -7.93 -6.49 -12.64
C PHE A 155 -9.41 -6.76 -12.94
N ASP A 156 -9.85 -6.49 -14.19
CA ASP A 156 -11.26 -6.65 -14.62
C ASP A 156 -11.69 -8.11 -14.69
N ALA A 157 -10.77 -9.02 -15.01
CA ALA A 157 -11.01 -10.47 -14.98
C ALA A 157 -11.08 -11.07 -13.57
N ASN A 158 -10.74 -10.31 -12.51
CA ASN A 158 -10.61 -10.82 -11.13
C ASN A 158 -11.33 -9.97 -10.06
N PRO A 159 -12.60 -9.55 -10.25
CA PRO A 159 -13.31 -8.68 -9.31
C PRO A 159 -13.36 -9.26 -7.88
N GLN A 160 -13.47 -10.59 -7.74
CA GLN A 160 -13.50 -11.30 -6.46
C GLN A 160 -12.20 -11.23 -5.66
N LYS A 161 -11.07 -10.86 -6.29
CA LYS A 161 -9.77 -10.66 -5.63
C LYS A 161 -9.50 -9.18 -5.32
N ASN A 162 -10.38 -8.26 -5.73
CA ASN A 162 -10.22 -6.82 -5.54
C ASN A 162 -11.00 -6.36 -4.29
N ARG A 163 -10.34 -5.72 -3.32
CA ARG A 163 -11.00 -5.16 -2.13
C ARG A 163 -11.90 -3.98 -2.48
N TYR A 164 -11.55 -3.22 -3.52
CA TYR A 164 -12.29 -2.07 -4.02
C TYR A 164 -12.33 -2.10 -5.55
N GLY A 165 -13.52 -2.01 -6.15
CA GLY A 165 -13.71 -2.09 -7.61
C GLY A 165 -13.29 -0.84 -8.39
N ASP A 166 -13.09 0.29 -7.71
CA ASP A 166 -12.62 1.57 -8.26
C ASP A 166 -11.11 1.81 -8.09
N VAL A 167 -10.40 0.91 -7.38
CA VAL A 167 -8.95 0.98 -7.18
C VAL A 167 -8.27 0.07 -8.20
N VAL A 168 -7.80 0.62 -9.31
CA VAL A 168 -7.22 -0.14 -10.43
C VAL A 168 -5.88 -0.80 -10.05
N CYS A 169 -5.67 -2.05 -10.48
CA CYS A 169 -4.34 -2.67 -10.57
C CYS A 169 -3.85 -2.60 -12.02
N ILE A 170 -2.65 -2.07 -12.23
CA ILE A 170 -2.04 -1.84 -13.55
C ILE A 170 -1.48 -3.16 -14.10
N ASP A 171 -1.84 -3.58 -15.31
CA ASP A 171 -1.33 -4.83 -15.92
C ASP A 171 0.20 -4.79 -16.12
N GLN A 172 0.74 -3.65 -16.55
CA GLN A 172 2.15 -3.45 -16.92
C GLN A 172 3.13 -3.67 -15.76
N THR A 173 2.67 -3.45 -14.52
CA THR A 173 3.52 -3.46 -13.31
C THR A 173 2.97 -4.39 -12.22
N ARG A 174 1.90 -5.15 -12.49
CA ARG A 174 1.34 -6.06 -11.47
C ARG A 174 2.32 -7.16 -11.09
N VAL A 175 2.21 -7.62 -9.86
CA VAL A 175 2.88 -8.87 -9.47
C VAL A 175 2.13 -10.04 -10.10
N ILE A 176 2.89 -10.97 -10.69
CA ILE A 176 2.37 -12.16 -11.37
C ILE A 176 2.67 -13.37 -10.48
N LEU A 177 1.63 -14.03 -9.97
CA LEU A 177 1.78 -15.25 -9.17
C LEU A 177 2.11 -16.44 -10.06
N LYS A 178 3.25 -17.06 -9.81
CA LYS A 178 3.74 -18.24 -10.53
C LYS A 178 3.06 -19.51 -10.02
N HIS A 179 3.03 -20.53 -10.87
CA HIS A 179 2.55 -21.88 -10.54
C HIS A 179 1.10 -21.94 -10.01
N GLN A 180 0.21 -21.06 -10.46
CA GLN A 180 -1.24 -21.10 -10.20
C GLN A 180 -2.01 -21.03 -11.53
N MET A 181 -3.25 -21.56 -11.56
CA MET A 181 -4.14 -21.35 -12.73
C MET A 181 -4.64 -19.91 -12.84
N ASN A 182 -4.58 -19.15 -11.76
CA ASN A 182 -4.94 -17.74 -11.69
C ASN A 182 -3.74 -16.99 -11.09
N ASP A 183 -3.06 -16.22 -11.95
CA ASP A 183 -1.80 -15.52 -11.66
C ASP A 183 -2.00 -14.14 -11.00
N TYR A 184 -3.25 -13.75 -10.73
CA TYR A 184 -3.58 -12.40 -10.31
C TYR A 184 -3.56 -12.23 -8.79
N ILE A 185 -2.87 -11.17 -8.36
CA ILE A 185 -2.99 -10.53 -7.05
C ILE A 185 -3.04 -9.01 -7.26
N HIS A 186 -3.80 -8.29 -6.44
CA HIS A 186 -3.92 -6.83 -6.51
C HIS A 186 -2.70 -6.12 -5.87
N ALA A 187 -1.55 -6.27 -6.53
CA ALA A 187 -0.27 -5.73 -6.12
C ALA A 187 0.49 -5.22 -7.35
N ASN A 188 1.20 -4.11 -7.22
CA ASN A 188 2.10 -3.59 -8.26
C ASN A 188 3.51 -3.37 -7.71
N TYR A 189 4.52 -3.67 -8.50
CA TYR A 189 5.89 -3.24 -8.23
C TYR A 189 5.98 -1.71 -8.32
N VAL A 190 6.81 -1.13 -7.46
CA VAL A 190 7.29 0.26 -7.56
C VAL A 190 8.81 0.22 -7.39
N GLN A 191 9.52 0.50 -8.48
CA GLN A 191 10.96 0.30 -8.58
C GLN A 191 11.60 1.24 -9.61
N GLY A 192 12.93 1.21 -9.70
CA GLY A 192 13.72 2.09 -10.56
C GLY A 192 14.16 3.38 -9.86
N TYR A 193 14.88 4.21 -10.59
CA TYR A 193 15.40 5.49 -10.10
C TYR A 193 14.25 6.38 -9.54
N PRO A 194 14.43 7.07 -8.40
CA PRO A 194 15.65 7.18 -7.58
C PRO A 194 15.81 6.11 -6.49
N LEU A 195 14.90 5.14 -6.39
CA LEU A 195 14.80 4.19 -5.27
C LEU A 195 16.01 3.24 -5.19
N LEU A 196 16.44 2.94 -3.96
CA LEU A 196 17.47 1.94 -3.65
C LEU A 196 16.89 0.54 -3.36
N ASN A 197 15.57 0.44 -3.16
CA ASN A 197 14.84 -0.77 -2.79
C ASN A 197 13.65 -0.96 -3.73
N ILE A 198 13.29 -2.22 -4.00
CA ILE A 198 12.08 -2.58 -4.75
C ILE A 198 10.91 -2.60 -3.77
N PHE A 199 9.90 -1.78 -4.01
CA PHE A 199 8.66 -1.83 -3.24
C PHE A 199 7.59 -2.62 -3.99
N ILE A 200 6.68 -3.25 -3.25
CA ILE A 200 5.47 -3.87 -3.79
C ILE A 200 4.28 -3.21 -3.08
N CYS A 201 3.54 -2.37 -3.81
CA CYS A 201 2.36 -1.69 -3.29
C CYS A 201 1.12 -2.56 -3.54
N THR A 202 0.47 -2.99 -2.46
CA THR A 202 -0.64 -3.96 -2.51
C THR A 202 -1.82 -3.53 -1.64
N GLN A 203 -3.02 -4.04 -1.93
CA GLN A 203 -4.17 -3.89 -1.04
C GLN A 203 -3.96 -4.67 0.28
N GLY A 204 -4.65 -4.26 1.34
CA GLY A 204 -4.77 -5.07 2.55
C GLY A 204 -5.48 -6.38 2.23
N PRO A 205 -4.87 -7.56 2.51
CA PRO A 205 -5.46 -8.84 2.15
C PRO A 205 -6.93 -8.98 2.58
N THR A 206 -7.73 -9.61 1.73
CA THR A 206 -9.08 -10.08 2.09
C THR A 206 -9.01 -11.55 2.49
N MET A 207 -10.06 -12.06 3.13
CA MET A 207 -10.17 -13.48 3.50
C MET A 207 -9.88 -14.43 2.32
N GLY A 208 -10.33 -14.06 1.10
CA GLY A 208 -10.10 -14.83 -0.12
C GLY A 208 -8.69 -14.70 -0.73
N THR A 209 -7.88 -13.72 -0.30
CA THR A 209 -6.56 -13.44 -0.87
C THR A 209 -5.40 -13.57 0.12
N VAL A 210 -5.60 -14.02 1.36
CA VAL A 210 -4.49 -14.22 2.33
C VAL A 210 -3.48 -15.26 1.82
N LYS A 211 -3.94 -16.34 1.19
CA LYS A 211 -3.06 -17.36 0.61
C LYS A 211 -2.21 -16.81 -0.53
N ASP A 212 -2.82 -16.02 -1.40
CA ASP A 212 -2.15 -15.36 -2.53
C ASP A 212 -1.14 -14.30 -2.04
N PHE A 213 -1.47 -13.55 -0.99
CA PHE A 213 -0.55 -12.61 -0.35
C PHE A 213 0.69 -13.32 0.17
N TRP A 214 0.56 -14.36 1.00
CA TRP A 214 1.73 -15.07 1.54
C TRP A 214 2.55 -15.80 0.47
N ARG A 215 1.92 -16.26 -0.62
CA ARG A 215 2.63 -16.77 -1.80
C ARG A 215 3.45 -15.68 -2.50
N MET A 216 2.89 -14.48 -2.68
CA MET A 216 3.62 -13.32 -3.18
C MET A 216 4.83 -13.00 -2.29
N ILE A 217 4.66 -13.03 -0.96
CA ILE A 217 5.75 -12.81 0.01
C ILE A 217 6.90 -13.81 -0.22
N SER A 218 6.60 -15.11 -0.34
CA SER A 218 7.62 -16.15 -0.55
C SER A 218 8.28 -16.05 -1.92
N GLN A 219 7.47 -15.94 -2.98
CA GLN A 219 7.92 -15.87 -4.38
C GLN A 219 8.88 -14.71 -4.62
N GLU A 220 8.54 -13.53 -4.11
CA GLU A 220 9.33 -12.30 -4.26
C GLU A 220 10.41 -12.17 -3.17
N GLN A 221 10.59 -13.21 -2.34
CA GLN A 221 11.58 -13.30 -1.26
C GLN A 221 11.57 -12.09 -0.31
N VAL A 222 10.38 -11.54 -0.04
CA VAL A 222 10.16 -10.27 0.67
C VAL A 222 10.85 -10.26 2.03
N GLY A 223 11.65 -9.22 2.29
CA GLY A 223 12.39 -9.05 3.54
C GLY A 223 11.65 -8.24 4.60
N ASN A 224 10.75 -7.35 4.14
CA ASN A 224 9.99 -6.44 5.01
C ASN A 224 8.54 -6.31 4.51
N ILE A 225 7.59 -6.26 5.44
CA ILE A 225 6.21 -5.84 5.20
C ILE A 225 5.96 -4.57 6.01
N ILE A 226 5.48 -3.51 5.37
CA ILE A 226 5.03 -2.27 6.01
C ILE A 226 3.50 -2.22 5.94
N MET A 227 2.87 -2.26 7.11
CA MET A 227 1.41 -2.18 7.26
C MET A 227 1.03 -0.83 7.87
N LEU A 228 0.24 -0.05 7.13
CA LEU A 228 -0.09 1.35 7.43
C LEU A 228 -1.56 1.55 7.86
N CYS A 229 -2.27 0.47 8.22
CA CYS A 229 -3.63 0.52 8.75
C CYS A 229 -3.81 -0.49 9.88
N ASP A 230 -4.87 -0.33 10.66
CA ASP A 230 -5.38 -1.43 11.49
C ASP A 230 -6.26 -2.38 10.66
N THR A 231 -6.66 -3.50 11.25
CA THR A 231 -7.51 -4.49 10.57
C THR A 231 -8.97 -4.04 10.46
N ILE A 232 -9.44 -3.28 11.46
CA ILE A 232 -10.76 -2.65 11.49
C ILE A 232 -10.56 -1.18 11.87
N GLU A 233 -11.11 -0.26 11.10
CA GLU A 233 -11.06 1.18 11.39
C GLU A 233 -12.45 1.78 11.16
N MET A 234 -12.92 2.60 12.12
CA MET A 234 -14.28 3.18 12.12
C MET A 234 -15.40 2.16 11.84
N GLY A 235 -15.26 0.93 12.36
CA GLY A 235 -16.22 -0.16 12.21
C GLY A 235 -16.19 -0.88 10.84
N LYS A 236 -15.26 -0.54 9.93
CA LYS A 236 -15.13 -1.17 8.60
C LYS A 236 -13.91 -2.09 8.56
N ASP A 237 -14.03 -3.26 7.92
CA ASP A 237 -12.87 -4.11 7.61
C ASP A 237 -11.95 -3.40 6.60
N LYS A 238 -10.67 -3.32 6.96
CA LYS A 238 -9.60 -2.68 6.18
C LYS A 238 -8.55 -3.69 5.75
N CYS A 239 -8.31 -4.71 6.57
CA CYS A 239 -7.32 -5.74 6.31
C CYS A 239 -7.65 -6.98 7.14
N THR A 240 -7.69 -8.15 6.51
CA THR A 240 -7.79 -9.43 7.22
C THR A 240 -6.52 -9.63 8.08
N PRO A 241 -6.62 -10.10 9.35
CA PRO A 241 -5.49 -10.30 10.25
C PRO A 241 -4.61 -11.49 9.81
N TYR A 242 -3.78 -11.28 8.79
CA TYR A 242 -2.98 -12.34 8.16
C TYR A 242 -1.76 -12.80 8.99
N TRP A 243 -1.48 -12.16 10.13
CA TRP A 243 -0.35 -12.43 11.03
C TRP A 243 -0.78 -12.38 12.51
N PRO A 244 -0.03 -13.01 13.45
CA PRO A 244 -0.30 -12.93 14.88
C PRO A 244 0.30 -11.66 15.48
N ARG A 245 -0.48 -10.93 16.30
CA ARG A 245 -0.07 -9.66 16.91
C ARG A 245 0.87 -9.80 18.12
N GLU A 246 0.78 -10.92 18.84
CA GLU A 246 1.50 -11.17 20.10
C GLU A 246 2.72 -12.07 19.89
N GLU A 247 3.77 -11.85 20.69
CA GLU A 247 4.99 -12.66 20.64
C GLU A 247 4.72 -14.11 21.07
N GLY A 248 5.34 -15.07 20.39
CA GLY A 248 5.15 -16.51 20.61
C GLY A 248 3.91 -17.09 19.93
N CYS A 249 2.89 -16.28 19.67
CA CYS A 249 1.65 -16.71 19.02
C CYS A 249 1.85 -17.07 17.54
N ALA A 250 0.96 -17.94 17.06
CA ALA A 250 0.88 -18.35 15.66
C ALA A 250 -0.55 -18.25 15.12
N VAL A 251 -0.68 -18.03 13.81
CA VAL A 251 -1.93 -18.16 13.06
C VAL A 251 -1.71 -19.14 11.91
N GLU A 252 -2.72 -19.98 11.65
CA GLU A 252 -2.70 -20.96 10.57
C GLU A 252 -3.77 -20.61 9.52
N TRP A 253 -3.35 -20.65 8.27
CA TRP A 253 -4.16 -20.53 7.07
C TRP A 253 -4.00 -21.83 6.26
N PRO A 254 -4.89 -22.16 5.30
CA PRO A 254 -4.80 -23.40 4.53
C PRO A 254 -3.47 -23.57 3.76
N GLY A 255 -2.53 -24.31 4.36
CA GLY A 255 -1.17 -24.53 3.86
C GLY A 255 -0.13 -23.48 4.28
N ILE A 256 -0.43 -22.55 5.19
CA ILE A 256 0.52 -21.52 5.64
C ILE A 256 0.43 -21.37 7.17
N GLN A 257 1.57 -21.53 7.84
CA GLN A 257 1.71 -21.21 9.27
C GLN A 257 2.55 -19.94 9.42
N VAL A 258 2.08 -18.99 10.22
CA VAL A 258 2.80 -17.74 10.54
C VAL A 258 2.96 -17.65 12.04
N LYS A 259 4.19 -17.56 12.54
CA LYS A 259 4.52 -17.37 13.95
C LYS A 259 5.21 -16.03 14.17
N ASN A 260 4.79 -15.28 15.17
CA ASN A 260 5.48 -14.07 15.58
C ASN A 260 6.52 -14.46 16.63
N THR A 261 7.80 -14.33 16.29
CA THR A 261 8.93 -14.81 17.10
C THR A 261 9.58 -13.73 17.96
N LYS A 262 9.30 -12.46 17.68
CA LYS A 262 9.73 -11.31 18.49
C LYS A 262 8.85 -10.10 18.19
N VAL A 263 8.40 -9.37 19.20
CA VAL A 263 7.74 -8.06 19.08
C VAL A 263 8.60 -6.97 19.72
N ASP A 264 8.77 -5.86 19.00
CA ASP A 264 9.49 -4.67 19.42
C ASP A 264 8.55 -3.46 19.35
N THR A 265 8.37 -2.77 20.49
CA THR A 265 7.52 -1.59 20.64
C THR A 265 8.31 -0.37 21.11
N SER A 266 9.62 -0.32 20.80
CA SER A 266 10.51 0.78 21.22
C SER A 266 10.25 2.10 20.48
N ASP A 267 9.80 2.04 19.21
CA ASP A 267 9.28 3.22 18.51
C ASP A 267 7.80 3.45 18.85
N THR A 268 7.45 4.69 19.18
CA THR A 268 6.09 5.08 19.63
C THR A 268 5.04 5.10 18.52
N THR A 269 5.43 4.91 17.27
CA THR A 269 4.54 4.94 16.09
C THR A 269 4.43 3.59 15.39
N THR A 270 5.52 2.80 15.38
CA THR A 270 5.64 1.55 14.64
C THR A 270 5.98 0.39 15.57
N VAL A 271 5.15 -0.66 15.56
CA VAL A 271 5.46 -1.94 16.19
C VAL A 271 6.17 -2.82 15.16
N VAL A 272 7.35 -3.35 15.49
CA VAL A 272 8.11 -4.23 14.60
C VAL A 272 8.01 -5.68 15.10
N SER A 273 7.65 -6.61 14.23
CA SER A 273 7.54 -8.03 14.54
C SER A 273 8.45 -8.88 13.64
N ASN A 274 9.13 -9.88 14.19
CA ASN A 274 9.80 -10.90 13.38
C ASN A 274 8.80 -12.03 13.10
N LEU A 275 8.43 -12.21 11.83
CA LEU A 275 7.50 -13.27 11.43
C LEU A 275 8.28 -14.43 10.82
N GLU A 276 8.18 -15.60 11.44
CA GLU A 276 8.59 -16.88 10.86
C GLU A 276 7.39 -17.48 10.11
N VAL A 277 7.58 -17.79 8.83
CA VAL A 277 6.52 -18.28 7.94
C VAL A 277 6.93 -19.63 7.39
N VAL A 278 5.98 -20.58 7.39
CA VAL A 278 6.12 -21.90 6.77
C VAL A 278 5.00 -22.09 5.75
N ILE A 279 5.33 -22.35 4.48
CA ILE A 279 4.36 -22.59 3.41
C ILE A 279 4.45 -24.04 2.91
N ASP A 280 3.29 -24.69 2.83
CA ASP A 280 3.04 -26.07 2.39
C ASP A 280 4.00 -27.11 3.03
N LYS A 281 4.46 -26.82 4.26
CA LYS A 281 5.47 -27.57 5.05
C LYS A 281 6.83 -27.75 4.35
N LYS A 282 7.12 -26.96 3.31
CA LYS A 282 8.34 -27.06 2.49
C LYS A 282 9.20 -25.80 2.57
N GLU A 283 8.60 -24.65 2.36
CA GLU A 283 9.29 -23.37 2.38
C GLU A 283 9.25 -22.79 3.80
N ARG A 284 10.40 -22.33 4.31
CA ARG A 284 10.50 -21.58 5.56
C ARG A 284 11.31 -20.32 5.34
N PHE A 285 10.79 -19.18 5.79
CA PHE A 285 11.50 -17.91 5.76
C PHE A 285 11.15 -17.04 6.97
N ILE A 286 11.98 -16.03 7.22
CA ILE A 286 11.77 -15.01 8.26
C ILE A 286 11.80 -13.64 7.60
N LEU A 287 10.86 -12.77 7.98
CA LEU A 287 10.82 -11.36 7.58
C LEU A 287 10.46 -10.44 8.74
N LYS A 288 10.64 -9.14 8.55
CA LYS A 288 10.16 -8.10 9.49
C LYS A 288 8.80 -7.56 9.06
N HIS A 289 7.86 -7.47 9.98
CA HIS A 289 6.58 -6.80 9.81
C HIS A 289 6.57 -5.51 10.63
N HIS A 290 6.35 -4.38 9.96
CA HIS A 290 6.37 -3.04 10.54
C HIS A 290 4.93 -2.51 10.54
N HIS A 291 4.26 -2.56 11.69
CA HIS A 291 2.89 -2.10 11.84
C HIS A 291 2.85 -0.67 12.39
N TRP A 292 2.62 0.30 11.51
CA TRP A 292 2.39 1.68 11.90
C TRP A 292 0.92 1.87 12.32
N ARG A 293 0.69 2.02 13.62
CA ARG A 293 -0.66 2.10 14.22
C ARG A 293 -1.24 3.51 14.31
N SER A 294 -0.40 4.55 14.35
CA SER A 294 -0.82 5.94 14.56
C SER A 294 -1.19 6.73 13.28
N TRP A 295 -1.51 6.05 12.16
CA TRP A 295 -2.01 6.70 10.96
C TRP A 295 -3.56 6.68 10.92
N PRO A 296 -4.24 7.84 11.07
CA PRO A 296 -5.71 7.91 11.08
C PRO A 296 -6.34 7.66 9.70
N ASP A 297 -7.55 7.10 9.66
CA ASP A 297 -8.14 6.59 8.41
C ASP A 297 -8.57 7.64 7.37
N LYS A 298 -8.64 8.91 7.75
CA LYS A 298 -9.13 10.01 6.88
C LYS A 298 -8.22 11.24 6.85
N SER A 299 -7.15 11.21 7.65
CA SER A 299 -6.23 12.32 7.82
C SER A 299 -4.80 11.81 7.62
N VAL A 300 -3.82 12.59 8.09
CA VAL A 300 -2.40 12.28 7.98
C VAL A 300 -1.77 12.18 9.37
N PRO A 301 -0.63 11.48 9.53
CA PRO A 301 -0.01 11.31 10.84
C PRO A 301 0.45 12.66 11.40
N GLN A 302 0.30 12.86 12.71
CA GLN A 302 0.93 13.98 13.42
C GLN A 302 2.46 13.88 13.38
N SER A 303 3.01 12.66 13.35
CA SER A 303 4.46 12.45 13.31
C SER A 303 5.00 12.55 11.88
N VAL A 304 5.59 13.70 11.57
CA VAL A 304 6.26 13.98 10.28
C VAL A 304 7.63 13.31 10.13
N LEU A 305 8.24 12.83 11.22
CA LEU A 305 9.52 12.10 11.19
C LEU A 305 9.38 10.57 11.17
N ALA A 306 8.20 10.03 11.51
CA ALA A 306 7.95 8.59 11.49
C ALA A 306 8.15 7.94 10.11
N PRO A 307 7.75 8.54 8.96
CA PRO A 307 8.03 7.95 7.65
C PRO A 307 9.53 7.77 7.42
N PHE A 308 10.34 8.78 7.74
CA PHE A 308 11.79 8.73 7.51
C PHE A 308 12.49 7.66 8.37
N ARG A 309 12.08 7.49 9.65
CA ARG A 309 12.62 6.41 10.50
C ARG A 309 12.27 5.03 9.96
N LEU A 310 11.01 4.83 9.58
CA LEU A 310 10.50 3.59 9.01
C LEU A 310 11.21 3.25 7.69
N LEU A 311 11.27 4.21 6.76
CA LEU A 311 11.90 4.05 5.44
C LEU A 311 13.40 3.79 5.56
N LYS A 312 14.12 4.51 6.43
CA LYS A 312 15.54 4.26 6.69
C LYS A 312 15.82 2.82 7.14
N SER A 313 14.90 2.19 7.88
CA SER A 313 15.03 0.79 8.31
C SER A 313 14.93 -0.25 7.18
N VAL A 314 14.37 0.11 6.02
CA VAL A 314 14.15 -0.79 4.86
C VAL A 314 14.89 -0.37 3.59
N ARG A 315 15.35 0.88 3.48
CA ARG A 315 15.96 1.49 2.29
C ARG A 315 17.11 0.69 1.66
N HIS A 316 17.98 0.12 2.47
CA HIS A 316 19.13 -0.67 1.99
C HIS A 316 18.85 -2.18 2.02
N SER A 317 17.58 -2.58 2.11
CA SER A 317 17.21 -3.99 2.06
C SER A 317 17.54 -4.59 0.69
N GLN A 318 18.18 -5.76 0.72
CA GLN A 318 18.53 -6.54 -0.47
C GLN A 318 17.35 -7.40 -0.97
N LYS A 319 16.19 -7.25 -0.34
CA LYS A 319 14.96 -8.00 -0.58
C LYS A 319 13.80 -7.02 -0.74
N PRO A 320 12.83 -7.27 -1.64
CA PRO A 320 11.70 -6.40 -1.81
C PRO A 320 10.95 -6.10 -0.50
N THR A 321 10.35 -4.92 -0.44
CA THR A 321 9.56 -4.46 0.70
C THR A 321 8.10 -4.26 0.28
N VAL A 322 7.21 -5.06 0.83
CA VAL A 322 5.77 -4.92 0.60
C VAL A 322 5.24 -3.76 1.44
N VAL A 323 4.45 -2.88 0.86
CA VAL A 323 3.79 -1.77 1.55
C VAL A 323 2.30 -1.82 1.28
N HIS A 324 1.48 -1.84 2.34
CA HIS A 324 0.03 -1.86 2.19
C HIS A 324 -0.68 -1.04 3.27
N CYS A 325 -1.91 -0.66 2.95
CA CYS A 325 -2.91 -0.16 3.89
C CYS A 325 -4.20 -0.98 3.64
N SER A 326 -5.36 -0.34 3.51
CA SER A 326 -6.57 -1.01 3.00
C SER A 326 -6.57 -1.12 1.47
N ALA A 327 -6.53 0.01 0.75
CA ALA A 327 -6.57 0.02 -0.72
C ALA A 327 -5.19 -0.12 -1.40
N GLY A 328 -4.10 0.09 -0.66
CA GLY A 328 -2.75 0.06 -1.23
C GLY A 328 -2.41 1.24 -2.14
N ILE A 329 -3.08 2.38 -1.97
CA ILE A 329 -2.87 3.60 -2.80
C ILE A 329 -2.71 4.88 -1.96
N GLY A 330 -3.53 5.12 -0.94
CA GLY A 330 -3.47 6.36 -0.13
C GLY A 330 -2.23 6.44 0.75
N ARG A 331 -2.32 5.88 1.98
CA ARG A 331 -1.19 5.83 2.94
C ARG A 331 0.04 5.15 2.35
N THR A 332 -0.16 4.03 1.65
CA THR A 332 0.88 3.30 0.89
C THR A 332 1.59 4.20 -0.10
N GLY A 333 0.85 4.87 -1.00
CA GLY A 333 1.42 5.79 -1.96
C GLY A 333 2.08 7.00 -1.29
N SER A 334 1.57 7.46 -0.14
CA SER A 334 2.18 8.57 0.62
C SER A 334 3.55 8.21 1.18
N VAL A 335 3.70 7.02 1.80
CA VAL A 335 5.00 6.55 2.32
C VAL A 335 5.99 6.30 1.19
N VAL A 336 5.55 5.67 0.10
CA VAL A 336 6.44 5.38 -1.03
C VAL A 336 6.79 6.66 -1.80
N ALA A 337 5.86 7.60 -1.97
CA ALA A 337 6.14 8.92 -2.55
C ALA A 337 7.15 9.73 -1.71
N LEU A 338 7.06 9.68 -0.38
CA LEU A 338 8.07 10.29 0.49
C LEU A 338 9.46 9.71 0.24
N GLU A 339 9.58 8.39 0.08
CA GLU A 339 10.87 7.77 -0.25
C GLU A 339 11.38 8.19 -1.63
N VAL A 340 10.52 8.20 -2.65
CA VAL A 340 10.87 8.69 -4.00
C VAL A 340 11.39 10.12 -3.94
N CYS A 341 10.62 11.03 -3.33
CA CYS A 341 10.98 12.45 -3.25
C CYS A 341 12.25 12.70 -2.42
N TYR A 342 12.42 11.96 -1.31
CA TYR A 342 13.61 12.05 -0.47
C TYR A 342 14.85 11.51 -1.19
N GLN A 343 14.74 10.37 -1.89
CA GLN A 343 15.83 9.82 -2.68
C GLN A 343 16.18 10.69 -3.90
N GLN A 344 15.22 11.41 -4.49
CA GLN A 344 15.46 12.39 -5.55
C GLN A 344 16.40 13.52 -5.07
N LEU A 345 16.08 14.13 -3.91
CA LEU A 345 16.91 15.18 -3.30
C LEU A 345 18.30 14.66 -2.92
N LEU A 346 18.37 13.42 -2.39
CA LEU A 346 19.64 12.75 -2.08
C LEU A 346 20.42 12.29 -3.32
N CYS A 347 19.84 12.31 -4.52
CA CYS A 347 20.53 12.12 -5.78
C CYS A 347 21.10 13.42 -6.36
N GLU A 348 21.09 14.53 -5.60
CA GLU A 348 21.55 15.84 -6.08
C GLU A 348 20.73 16.30 -7.30
N GLN A 349 19.43 16.03 -7.28
CA GLN A 349 18.48 16.45 -8.30
C GLN A 349 17.33 17.26 -7.71
N ASN A 350 16.87 18.25 -8.47
CA ASN A 350 15.74 19.09 -8.11
C ASN A 350 14.45 18.26 -8.07
N LEU A 351 13.53 18.64 -7.17
CA LEU A 351 12.36 17.86 -6.82
C LEU A 351 11.05 18.53 -7.26
N SER A 352 10.48 18.03 -8.35
CA SER A 352 9.05 18.16 -8.62
C SER A 352 8.30 17.03 -7.92
N VAL A 353 7.64 17.34 -6.79
CA VAL A 353 6.77 16.36 -6.09
C VAL A 353 5.66 15.86 -7.00
N LEU A 354 5.11 16.73 -7.84
CA LEU A 354 4.06 16.39 -8.81
C LEU A 354 4.53 15.30 -9.77
N ASP A 355 5.72 15.46 -10.37
CA ASP A 355 6.22 14.51 -11.36
C ASP A 355 6.71 13.21 -10.71
N MET A 356 7.25 13.26 -9.49
CA MET A 356 7.56 12.05 -8.71
C MET A 356 6.30 11.26 -8.34
N VAL A 357 5.17 11.93 -8.03
CA VAL A 357 3.91 11.23 -7.76
C VAL A 357 3.21 10.78 -9.06
N ARG A 358 3.37 11.49 -10.18
CA ARG A 358 2.96 11.01 -11.52
C ARG A 358 3.72 9.74 -11.91
N TRP A 359 5.05 9.72 -11.73
CA TRP A 359 5.90 8.54 -11.90
C TRP A 359 5.45 7.37 -11.01
N LEU A 360 5.13 7.64 -9.73
CA LEU A 360 4.59 6.63 -8.84
C LEU A 360 3.22 6.11 -9.33
N ARG A 361 2.36 6.99 -9.85
CA ARG A 361 1.04 6.60 -10.39
C ARG A 361 1.14 5.76 -11.66
N GLN A 362 2.18 5.92 -12.48
CA GLN A 362 2.46 5.02 -13.62
C GLN A 362 2.73 3.57 -13.17
N GLN A 363 3.21 3.38 -11.95
CA GLN A 363 3.49 2.05 -11.39
C GLN A 363 2.36 1.53 -10.48
N ARG A 364 1.75 2.40 -9.66
CA ARG A 364 0.59 2.07 -8.81
C ARG A 364 -0.46 3.19 -8.91
N MET A 365 -1.52 2.93 -9.67
CA MET A 365 -2.56 3.90 -9.98
C MET A 365 -3.19 4.56 -8.73
N HIS A 366 -3.55 5.83 -8.83
CA HIS A 366 -4.11 6.66 -7.75
C HIS A 366 -3.28 6.73 -6.44
N SER A 367 -1.98 6.38 -6.48
CA SER A 367 -1.07 6.61 -5.35
C SER A 367 -1.09 8.06 -4.88
N VAL A 368 -1.09 8.27 -3.55
CA VAL A 368 -1.41 9.55 -2.90
C VAL A 368 -2.84 9.97 -3.26
N GLN A 369 -3.80 9.51 -2.47
CA GLN A 369 -5.23 9.46 -2.82
C GLN A 369 -6.00 10.73 -2.43
N THR A 370 -5.46 11.55 -1.52
CA THR A 370 -6.10 12.80 -1.07
C THR A 370 -5.16 13.99 -1.14
N ASP A 371 -5.76 15.17 -1.21
CA ASP A 371 -5.11 16.48 -1.11
C ASP A 371 -4.28 16.61 0.18
N LEU A 372 -4.82 16.19 1.32
CA LEU A 372 -4.09 16.16 2.60
C LEU A 372 -2.87 15.24 2.56
N GLN A 373 -2.98 14.06 1.94
CA GLN A 373 -1.85 13.15 1.76
C GLN A 373 -0.75 13.75 0.88
N TYR A 374 -1.12 14.58 -0.10
CA TYR A 374 -0.18 15.29 -0.96
C TYR A 374 0.51 16.45 -0.23
N VAL A 375 -0.26 17.30 0.48
CA VAL A 375 0.28 18.37 1.35
C VAL A 375 1.22 17.79 2.42
N TYR A 376 0.90 16.62 2.97
CA TYR A 376 1.75 15.92 3.94
C TYR A 376 3.14 15.56 3.38
N LEU A 377 3.29 15.31 2.07
CA LEU A 377 4.59 15.09 1.46
C LEU A 377 5.49 16.32 1.64
N PHE A 378 4.97 17.50 1.27
CA PHE A 378 5.68 18.77 1.42
C PHE A 378 5.99 19.08 2.89
N LYS A 379 5.00 18.91 3.78
CA LYS A 379 5.15 19.12 5.23
C LYS A 379 6.28 18.25 5.82
N CYS A 380 6.36 16.98 5.45
CA CYS A 380 7.41 16.08 5.90
C CYS A 380 8.80 16.51 5.40
N LEU A 381 8.94 16.84 4.12
CA LEU A 381 10.21 17.24 3.51
C LEU A 381 10.70 18.60 4.04
N LEU A 382 9.83 19.60 4.14
CA LEU A 382 10.13 20.91 4.73
C LEU A 382 10.57 20.78 6.20
N PHE A 383 9.86 19.97 6.99
CA PHE A 383 10.23 19.72 8.39
C PHE A 383 11.57 19.00 8.51
N PHE A 384 11.84 18.02 7.65
CA PHE A 384 13.14 17.34 7.59
C PHE A 384 14.26 18.33 7.25
N ALA A 385 14.08 19.17 6.22
CA ALA A 385 15.06 20.15 5.80
C ALA A 385 15.35 21.18 6.91
N SER A 386 14.30 21.70 7.55
CA SER A 386 14.39 22.59 8.72
C SER A 386 15.15 21.96 9.89
N LYS A 387 14.75 20.76 10.33
CA LYS A 387 15.40 20.08 11.49
C LYS A 387 16.86 19.73 11.25
N ASN A 388 17.25 19.44 10.02
CA ASN A 388 18.64 19.13 9.65
C ASN A 388 19.46 20.36 9.21
N LYS A 389 18.93 21.58 9.36
CA LYS A 389 19.60 22.85 8.98
C LYS A 389 19.99 22.91 7.49
N LEU A 390 19.17 22.30 6.64
CA LEU A 390 19.35 22.26 5.18
C LEU A 390 18.70 23.46 4.47
N VAL A 391 18.01 24.31 5.24
CA VAL A 391 17.39 25.56 4.77
C VAL A 391 18.09 26.77 5.39
N PRO A 392 18.22 27.89 4.68
CA PRO A 392 18.74 29.14 5.22
C PRO A 392 17.87 29.72 6.36
N PRO A 393 18.45 30.44 7.34
CA PRO A 393 17.71 31.03 8.46
C PRO A 393 16.60 32.00 8.05
N GLU A 394 16.74 32.72 6.93
CA GLU A 394 15.75 33.66 6.42
C GLU A 394 14.40 33.00 6.04
N MET A 395 14.39 31.69 5.77
CA MET A 395 13.15 30.95 5.51
C MET A 395 12.36 30.62 6.79
N ALA A 396 12.90 30.85 8.00
CA ALA A 396 12.29 30.43 9.26
C ALA A 396 10.86 30.96 9.45
N THR A 397 10.62 32.24 9.13
CA THR A 397 9.28 32.87 9.23
C THR A 397 8.30 32.27 8.23
N GLN A 398 8.75 31.95 7.01
CA GLN A 398 7.91 31.30 5.99
C GLN A 398 7.57 29.86 6.39
N LEU A 399 8.53 29.11 6.95
CA LEU A 399 8.33 27.76 7.48
C LEU A 399 7.33 27.76 8.64
N GLN A 400 7.44 28.70 9.58
CA GLN A 400 6.46 28.85 10.66
C GLN A 400 5.06 29.14 10.11
N LYS A 401 4.93 30.08 9.17
CA LYS A 401 3.63 30.40 8.54
C LYS A 401 3.03 29.19 7.81
N PHE A 402 3.84 28.43 7.07
CA PHE A 402 3.41 27.20 6.41
C PHE A 402 2.92 26.16 7.43
N ASP A 403 3.61 26.02 8.55
CA ASP A 403 3.25 25.12 9.64
C ASP A 403 1.91 25.51 10.31
N GLU A 404 1.66 26.81 10.49
CA GLU A 404 0.39 27.35 11.02
C GLU A 404 -0.77 27.22 10.01
N GLU A 405 -0.52 27.40 8.71
CA GLU A 405 -1.51 27.13 7.64
C GLU A 405 -1.83 25.63 7.54
N TYR A 406 -0.82 24.77 7.60
CA TYR A 406 -0.97 23.32 7.63
C TYR A 406 -1.83 22.86 8.81
N GLN A 407 -1.55 23.35 10.03
CA GLN A 407 -2.33 22.94 11.20
C GLN A 407 -3.80 23.39 11.10
N ARG A 408 -4.06 24.63 10.62
CA ARG A 408 -5.42 25.11 10.37
C ARG A 408 -6.17 24.25 9.37
N LEU A 409 -5.54 23.90 8.24
CA LEU A 409 -6.12 22.99 7.24
C LEU A 409 -6.53 21.63 7.85
N ILE A 410 -5.66 21.03 8.67
CA ILE A 410 -5.95 19.75 9.33
C ILE A 410 -7.10 19.90 10.32
N ASP A 411 -7.11 20.96 11.15
CA ASP A 411 -8.16 21.18 12.14
C ASP A 411 -9.53 21.48 11.51
N GLU A 412 -9.56 22.23 10.41
CA GLU A 412 -10.78 22.50 9.63
C GLU A 412 -11.34 21.24 8.99
N ARG A 413 -10.48 20.42 8.35
CA ARG A 413 -10.90 19.14 7.73
C ARG A 413 -11.42 18.15 8.78
N ASN A 414 -10.75 18.03 9.92
CA ASN A 414 -11.18 17.18 11.04
C ASN A 414 -12.54 17.63 11.62
N LYS A 415 -12.83 18.94 11.67
CA LYS A 415 -14.14 19.48 12.08
C LYS A 415 -15.25 19.22 11.04
N GLY A 416 -14.88 19.12 9.75
CA GLY A 416 -15.81 18.97 8.63
C GLY A 416 -16.40 17.58 8.41
N GLU A 417 -15.95 16.53 9.12
CA GLU A 417 -16.27 15.11 8.84
C GLU A 417 -17.75 14.66 9.02
N LYS A 418 -18.71 15.59 9.15
CA LYS A 418 -20.15 15.28 9.24
C LYS A 418 -20.89 15.10 7.91
N LYS A 419 -20.22 15.19 6.75
CA LYS A 419 -20.81 14.89 5.43
C LYS A 419 -19.97 13.90 4.62
N GLU A 420 -20.63 13.26 3.65
CA GLU A 420 -20.28 11.95 3.11
C GLU A 420 -18.90 11.84 2.43
N LEU A 421 -18.35 10.62 2.49
CA LEU A 421 -16.97 10.31 2.13
C LEU A 421 -16.83 9.50 0.84
N TYR A 422 -15.74 9.77 0.13
CA TYR A 422 -15.34 9.19 -1.16
C TYR A 422 -16.28 9.55 -2.31
N ALA A 423 -15.96 10.68 -2.97
CA ALA A 423 -16.23 10.76 -4.40
C ALA A 423 -15.52 9.57 -5.07
N PRO A 424 -16.20 8.78 -5.91
CA PRO A 424 -15.58 7.62 -6.54
C PRO A 424 -14.42 8.06 -7.43
N LEU A 425 -13.29 7.34 -7.35
CA LEU A 425 -12.05 7.68 -8.07
C LEU A 425 -12.22 7.70 -9.60
N VAL A 426 -13.28 7.05 -10.10
CA VAL A 426 -13.64 6.98 -11.50
C VAL A 426 -15.05 7.56 -11.69
N PRO A 427 -15.21 8.66 -12.46
CA PRO A 427 -16.51 9.18 -12.87
C PRO A 427 -17.37 8.09 -13.53
N SER A 428 -18.68 8.13 -13.32
CA SER A 428 -19.62 7.10 -13.81
C SER A 428 -19.53 6.84 -15.32
N ALA A 429 -19.13 7.83 -16.11
CA ALA A 429 -18.93 7.73 -17.55
C ALA A 429 -17.85 6.71 -17.98
N LEU A 430 -16.89 6.38 -17.12
CA LEU A 430 -15.77 5.45 -17.39
C LEU A 430 -15.98 4.06 -16.76
N ARG A 431 -17.22 3.72 -16.36
CA ARG A 431 -17.60 2.40 -15.79
C ARG A 431 -18.28 1.47 -16.81
N LYS A 432 -17.96 1.59 -18.09
CA LYS A 432 -18.52 0.77 -19.18
C LYS A 432 -17.49 -0.23 -19.69
#